data_AF-A0A3D2JSK6-F1
#
_entry.id   AF-A0A3D2JSK6-F1
#
_cell.length_a   1.000
_cell.length_b   1.000
_cell.length_c   1.000
_cell.angle_alpha   90.00
_cell.angle_beta   90.00
_cell.angle_gamma   90.00
#
_symmetry.space_group_name_H-M   'P 1'
#
loop_
_entity.id
_entity.type
_entity.pdbx_description
1 polymer ?
#
loop_
_entity_poly.entity_id
_entity_poly.type
_entity_poly.pdbx_seq_one_letter_code
_entity_poly.pdbx_strand_id
1 'polypeptide(L)'
;MRDFVKQEVLPQAAEHDENDTYPTELVNQMAELGLFGMTVPEQYGGLGVDVTTLSMVFEEIAKGWMSLTGPIGSHSMLTWGITQYGTEDQ
;
A
#
# COMPACT_ATOMS: atom_id res chain seq x y z
N MET A 1 -7.86 -1.86 8.74
CA MET A 1 -6.43 -2.29 8.71
C MET A 1 -6.12 -3.49 9.59
N ARG A 2 -6.22 -3.41 10.92
CA ARG A 2 -5.90 -4.56 11.79
C ARG A 2 -6.63 -5.85 11.41
N ASP A 3 -7.92 -5.76 11.08
CA ASP A 3 -8.71 -6.93 10.71
C ASP A 3 -8.28 -7.52 9.37
N PHE A 4 -8.05 -6.69 8.34
CA PHE A 4 -7.46 -7.11 7.06
C PHE A 4 -6.13 -7.85 7.26
N VAL A 5 -5.23 -7.30 8.09
CA VAL A 5 -3.94 -7.94 8.36
C VAL A 5 -4.12 -9.30 9.04
N LYS A 6 -5.05 -9.40 9.99
CA LYS A 6 -5.31 -10.65 10.72
C LYS A 6 -6.02 -11.71 9.89
N GLN A 7 -6.97 -11.29 9.05
CA GLN A 7 -7.89 -12.19 8.36
C GLN A 7 -7.40 -12.55 6.96
N GLU A 8 -6.77 -11.61 6.26
CA GLU A 8 -6.34 -11.81 4.87
C GLU A 8 -4.83 -12.05 4.79
N VAL A 9 -4.01 -11.21 5.44
CA VAL A 9 -2.55 -11.24 5.26
C VAL A 9 -1.87 -12.38 6.01
N LEU A 10 -2.06 -12.45 7.33
CA LEU A 10 -1.37 -13.43 8.19
C LEU A 10 -1.54 -14.90 7.75
N PRO A 11 -2.75 -15.35 7.33
CA PRO A 11 -2.93 -16.75 6.91
C PRO A 11 -2.15 -17.14 5.66
N GLN A 12 -1.80 -16.18 4.80
CA GLN A 12 -1.20 -16.43 3.48
C GLN A 12 0.31 -16.14 3.44
N ALA A 13 0.83 -15.37 4.39
CA ALA A 13 2.20 -14.86 4.38
C ALA A 13 3.27 -15.97 4.28
N ALA A 14 3.17 -17.00 5.13
CA ALA A 14 4.16 -18.08 5.17
C ALA A 14 4.20 -18.90 3.88
N GLU A 15 3.04 -19.19 3.28
CA GLU A 15 2.95 -19.94 2.04
C GLU A 15 3.55 -19.14 0.86
N HIS A 16 3.29 -17.84 0.81
CA HIS A 16 3.87 -16.99 -0.23
C HIS A 16 5.39 -16.85 -0.09
N ASP A 17 5.90 -16.65 1.14
CA ASP A 17 7.33 -16.55 1.42
C ASP A 17 8.07 -17.86 1.13
N GLU A 18 7.51 -19.03 1.49
CA GLU A 18 8.16 -20.33 1.26
C GLU A 18 8.22 -20.69 -0.22
N ASN A 19 7.19 -20.32 -0.99
CA ASN A 19 7.06 -20.69 -2.40
C ASN A 19 7.57 -19.62 -3.38
N ASP A 20 8.10 -18.48 -2.89
CA ASP A 20 8.50 -17.32 -3.71
C ASP A 20 7.39 -16.86 -4.68
N THR A 21 6.14 -16.85 -4.21
CA THR A 21 4.97 -16.48 -5.04
C THR A 21 4.49 -15.07 -4.77
N TYR A 22 4.09 -14.36 -5.83
CA TYR A 22 3.58 -12.99 -5.70
C TYR A 22 2.11 -12.97 -5.22
N PRO A 23 1.78 -12.20 -4.16
CA PRO A 23 0.47 -12.21 -3.52
C PRO A 23 -0.55 -11.33 -4.26
N THR A 24 -0.87 -11.67 -5.51
CA THR A 24 -1.71 -10.86 -6.41
C THR A 24 -3.06 -10.49 -5.80
N GLU A 25 -3.74 -11.45 -5.16
CA GLU A 25 -5.06 -11.22 -4.58
C GLU A 25 -5.02 -10.24 -3.40
N LEU A 26 -4.03 -10.37 -2.50
CA LEU A 26 -3.84 -9.41 -1.40
C LEU A 26 -3.54 -8.00 -1.94
N VAL A 27 -2.73 -7.90 -2.99
CA VAL A 27 -2.42 -6.61 -3.63
C VAL A 27 -3.66 -5.98 -4.27
N ASN A 28 -4.52 -6.78 -4.91
CA ASN A 28 -5.79 -6.31 -5.44
C ASN A 28 -6.72 -5.80 -4.33
N GLN A 29 -6.86 -6.53 -3.22
CA GLN A 29 -7.62 -6.07 -2.06
C GLN A 29 -7.06 -4.75 -1.50
N MET A 30 -5.72 -4.60 -1.45
CA MET A 30 -5.09 -3.34 -1.04
C MET A 30 -5.44 -2.17 -1.99
N ALA A 31 -5.59 -2.42 -3.29
CA ALA A 31 -6.05 -1.43 -4.26
C ALA A 31 -7.52 -1.04 -4.03
N GLU A 32 -8.40 -2.02 -3.77
CA GLU A 32 -9.81 -1.77 -3.43
C GLU A 32 -9.97 -0.96 -2.13
N LEU A 33 -9.06 -1.14 -1.17
CA LEU A 33 -8.98 -0.36 0.06
C LEU A 33 -8.42 1.06 -0.13
N GLY A 34 -7.98 1.41 -1.35
CA GLY A 34 -7.45 2.73 -1.68
C GLY A 34 -6.01 2.99 -1.20
N LEU A 35 -5.27 1.93 -0.82
CA LEU A 35 -3.95 2.11 -0.18
C LEU A 35 -2.89 2.71 -1.10
N PHE A 36 -3.01 2.50 -2.42
CA PHE A 36 -2.10 3.06 -3.41
C PHE A 36 -2.31 4.57 -3.62
N GLY A 37 -3.52 5.08 -3.39
CA GLY A 37 -3.86 6.50 -3.55
C GLY A 37 -3.76 7.33 -2.28
N MET A 38 -3.21 6.80 -1.17
CA MET A 38 -3.31 7.43 0.15
C MET A 38 -2.82 8.87 0.18
N THR A 39 -1.58 9.13 -0.25
CA THR A 39 -0.97 10.46 -0.21
C THR A 39 -1.19 11.26 -1.49
N VAL A 40 -1.90 10.71 -2.47
CA VAL A 40 -2.21 11.40 -3.72
C VAL A 40 -3.29 12.45 -3.45
N PRO A 41 -3.15 13.70 -3.93
CA PRO A 41 -4.18 14.73 -3.76
C PRO A 41 -5.56 14.29 -4.27
N GLU A 42 -6.62 14.73 -3.58
CA GLU A 42 -8.01 14.40 -3.95
C GLU A 42 -8.39 14.85 -5.37
N GLN A 43 -7.82 15.98 -5.84
CA GLN A 43 -8.04 16.47 -7.22
C GLN A 43 -7.59 15.49 -8.30
N TYR A 44 -6.69 14.56 -7.97
CA TYR A 44 -6.22 13.48 -8.84
C TYR A 44 -6.84 12.11 -8.48
N GLY A 45 -7.89 12.10 -7.66
CA GLY A 45 -8.62 10.89 -7.26
C GLY A 45 -8.00 10.10 -6.10
N GLY A 46 -7.02 10.68 -5.39
CA GLY A 46 -6.43 10.09 -4.19
C GLY A 46 -7.21 10.39 -2.90
N LEU A 47 -6.69 9.92 -1.77
CA LEU A 47 -7.28 10.15 -0.45
C LEU A 47 -6.73 11.40 0.26
N GLY A 48 -5.64 11.98 -0.24
CA GLY A 48 -5.06 13.22 0.31
C GLY A 48 -4.57 13.13 1.76
N VAL A 49 -4.35 11.93 2.31
CA VAL A 49 -3.91 11.77 3.71
C VAL A 49 -2.41 12.03 3.87
N ASP A 50 -2.00 12.40 5.08
CA ASP A 50 -0.62 12.74 5.38
C ASP A 50 0.31 11.52 5.49
N VAL A 51 1.62 11.78 5.48
CA VAL A 51 2.66 10.75 5.59
C VAL A 51 2.64 10.04 6.96
N THR A 52 2.13 10.69 8.00
CA THR A 52 1.95 10.08 9.33
C THR A 52 0.90 8.97 9.24
N THR A 53 -0.21 9.23 8.56
CA THR A 53 -1.29 8.28 8.33
C THR A 53 -0.82 7.12 7.45
N LEU A 54 -0.08 7.41 6.38
CA LEU A 54 0.58 6.38 5.57
C LEU A 54 1.50 5.49 6.43
N SER A 55 2.31 6.09 7.30
CA SER A 55 3.25 5.36 8.18
C SER A 55 2.52 4.42 9.14
N MET A 56 1.38 4.83 9.71
CA MET A 56 0.57 3.96 10.58
C MET A 56 -0.02 2.77 9.81
N VAL A 57 -0.46 2.98 8.57
CA VAL A 57 -0.95 1.88 7.72
C VAL A 57 0.18 0.92 7.36
N PHE A 58 1.35 1.46 7.02
CA PHE A 58 2.57 0.69 6.77
C PHE A 58 2.94 -0.18 7.96
N GLU A 59 2.96 0.41 9.17
CA GLU A 59 3.26 -0.29 10.41
C GLU A 59 2.29 -1.45 10.65
N GLU A 60 0.99 -1.26 10.43
CA GLU A 60 0.03 -2.34 10.63
C GLU A 60 0.18 -3.47 9.61
N ILE A 61 0.43 -3.18 8.33
CA ILE A 61 0.67 -4.24 7.33
C ILE A 61 1.95 -5.01 7.67
N ALA A 62 3.01 -4.31 8.07
CA ALA A 62 4.28 -4.91 8.44
C ALA A 62 4.19 -5.89 9.62
N LYS A 63 3.20 -5.75 10.51
CA LYS A 63 2.94 -6.72 11.59
C LYS A 63 2.41 -8.07 11.08
N GLY A 64 1.78 -8.07 9.91
CA GLY A 64 1.38 -9.30 9.23
C GLY A 64 2.49 -9.86 8.38
N TRP A 65 2.97 -9.04 7.45
CA TRP A 65 4.01 -9.44 6.50
C TRP A 65 4.70 -8.23 5.88
N MET A 66 6.00 -8.07 6.17
CA MET A 66 6.76 -6.90 5.72
C MET A 66 6.86 -6.80 4.19
N SER A 67 7.02 -7.92 3.48
CA SER A 67 7.17 -7.93 2.02
C SER A 67 5.95 -7.33 1.29
N LEU A 68 4.75 -7.50 1.86
CA LEU A 68 3.51 -6.94 1.31
C LEU A 68 3.47 -5.40 1.34
N THR A 69 4.30 -4.76 2.16
CA THR A 69 4.41 -3.29 2.16
C THR A 69 5.16 -2.74 0.95
N GLY A 70 5.96 -3.57 0.26
CA GLY A 70 6.78 -3.16 -0.88
C GLY A 70 5.99 -2.45 -1.98
N PRO A 71 4.91 -3.06 -2.52
CA PRO A 71 4.09 -2.46 -3.58
C PRO A 71 3.56 -1.06 -3.25
N ILE A 72 3.02 -0.85 -2.04
CA ILE A 72 2.50 0.48 -1.64
C ILE A 72 3.64 1.46 -1.39
N GLY A 73 4.76 1.03 -0.80
CA GLY A 73 5.91 1.92 -0.55
C GLY A 73 6.51 2.47 -1.83
N SER A 74 6.81 1.59 -2.79
CA SER A 74 7.34 2.01 -4.09
C SER A 74 6.35 2.90 -4.83
N HIS A 75 5.06 2.57 -4.82
CA HIS A 75 4.04 3.38 -5.46
C HIS A 75 3.92 4.77 -4.83
N SER A 76 3.85 4.87 -3.49
CA SER A 76 3.76 6.15 -2.78
C SER A 76 4.97 7.05 -3.03
N MET A 77 6.18 6.48 -3.12
CA MET A 77 7.37 7.27 -3.47
C MET A 77 7.28 7.86 -4.89
N LEU A 78 6.82 7.08 -5.86
CA LEU A 78 6.68 7.54 -7.24
C LEU A 78 5.60 8.61 -7.38
N THR A 79 4.41 8.39 -6.80
CA THR A 79 3.33 9.37 -6.86
C THR A 79 3.67 10.65 -6.10
N TRP A 80 4.39 10.56 -5.00
CA TRP A 80 4.93 11.73 -4.31
C TRP A 80 5.88 12.52 -5.24
N GLY A 81 6.81 11.85 -5.92
CA GLY A 81 7.73 12.50 -6.85
C GLY A 81 7.01 13.26 -7.97
N ILE A 82 5.99 12.65 -8.58
CA ILE A 82 5.16 13.29 -9.61
C ILE A 82 4.38 14.46 -9.01
N THR A 83 3.74 14.27 -7.85
CA THR A 83 2.95 15.34 -7.20
C THR A 83 3.79 16.56 -6.85
N GLN A 84 5.07 16.37 -6.47
CA GLN A 84 5.95 17.47 -6.06
C GLN A 84 6.66 18.15 -7.23
N TYR A 85 6.99 17.41 -8.28
CA TYR A 85 7.92 17.88 -9.32
C TYR A 85 7.40 17.73 -10.76
N GLY A 86 6.25 17.08 -10.93
CA GLY A 86 5.57 16.95 -12.23
C GLY A 86 4.96 18.26 -12.70
N THR A 87 4.70 18.33 -14.00
CA THR A 87 3.83 19.35 -14.58
C THR A 87 2.36 18.98 -14.35
N GLU A 88 1.44 19.93 -14.53
CA GLU A 88 -0.01 19.63 -14.46
C GLU A 88 -0.47 18.50 -15.41
N ASP A 89 0.19 18.35 -16.56
CA ASP A 89 -0.14 17.30 -17.54
C ASP A 89 0.39 15.89 -17.16
N GLN A 90 1.24 15.77 -16.13
CA GLN A 90 1.93 14.53 -15.72
C GLN A 90 1.35 13.94 -14.44
#